data_AF-A0A2H9N7W1-F1
#
_entry.id   AF-A0A2H9N7W1-F1
#
_cell.length_a   1.000
_cell.length_b   1.000
_cell.length_c   1.000
_cell.angle_alpha   90.00
_cell.angle_beta   90.00
_cell.angle_gamma   90.00
#
_symmetry.space_group_name_H-M   'P 1'
#
loop_
_entity.id
_entity.type
_entity.pdbx_description
1 polymer ?
#
loop_
_entity_poly.entity_id
_entity_poly.type
_entity_poly.pdbx_seq_one_letter_code
_entity_poly.pdbx_strand_id
1 'polypeptide(L)' 'VAFGAPSQGLYEIVKNEGFNLDDVVDFVVNTVPMQGTETVRTEEALFASLAILNMQFRF' A
#
# COMPACT_ATOMS: atom_id res chain seq x y z
N VAL A 1 4.82 -5.46 4.87
CA VAL A 1 4.19 -4.51 3.93
C VAL A 1 2.81 -5.04 3.62
N ALA A 2 1.78 -4.23 3.83
CA ALA A 2 0.39 -4.60 3.52
C ALA A 2 -0.05 -3.91 2.22
N PHE A 3 -0.93 -4.55 1.45
CA PHE A 3 -1.52 -3.99 0.25
C PHE A 3 -3.04 -4.14 0.33
N GLY A 4 -3.77 -3.13 -0.15
CA GLY A 4 -5.22 -3.19 -0.27
C GLY A 4 -5.67 -4.04 -1.46
N ALA A 5 -6.98 -4.21 -1.57
CA ALA A 5 -7.63 -4.78 -2.74
C ALA A 5 -7.88 -3.69 -3.82
N PRO A 6 -8.09 -4.07 -5.09
CA PRO A 6 -8.40 -3.10 -6.15
C PRO A 6 -9.65 -2.26 -5.87
N SER A 7 -10.63 -2.83 -5.16
CA SER A 7 -11.90 -2.18 -4.80
C SER A 7 -11.91 -1.57 -3.41
N GLN A 8 -10.94 -1.90 -2.55
CA GLN A 8 -10.89 -1.42 -1.17
C GLN A 8 -9.46 -1.21 -0.68
N GLY A 9 -9.14 0.01 -0.26
CA GLY A 9 -7.87 0.36 0.37
C GLY A 9 -7.76 -0.17 1.80
N LEU A 10 -6.54 -0.18 2.34
CA LEU A 10 -6.29 -0.65 3.71
C LEU A 10 -7.09 0.13 4.77
N TYR A 11 -7.29 1.43 4.58
CA TYR A 11 -8.13 2.25 5.46
C TYR A 11 -9.57 1.73 5.56
N GLU A 12 -10.14 1.26 4.46
CA GLU A 12 -11.52 0.75 4.42
C GLU A 12 -11.59 -0.65 5.03
N ILE A 13 -10.62 -1.50 4.70
CA ILE A 13 -10.52 -2.87 5.21
C ILE A 13 -10.45 -2.85 6.75
N VAL A 14 -9.51 -2.12 7.33
CA VAL A 14 -9.33 -2.12 8.80
C VAL A 14 -10.46 -1.41 9.53
N LYS A 15 -11.07 -0.39 8.90
CA LYS A 15 -12.25 0.28 9.46
C LYS A 15 -13.44 -0.68 9.58
N ASN A 16 -13.63 -1.58 8.62
CA ASN A 16 -14.69 -2.61 8.70
C ASN A 16 -14.45 -3.59 9.86
N GLU A 17 -13.20 -3.78 10.27
CA GLU A 17 -12.80 -4.59 11.42
C GLU A 17 -12.78 -3.80 12.75
N GLY A 18 -13.19 -2.52 12.73
CA GLY A 18 -13.27 -1.69 13.94
C GLY A 18 -11.95 -1.03 14.35
N PHE A 19 -10.93 -1.03 13.48
CA PHE A 19 -9.64 -0.39 13.74
C PHE A 19 -9.47 0.89 12.92
N ASN A 20 -8.60 1.79 13.39
CA ASN A 20 -8.05 2.86 12.56
C ASN A 20 -6.69 2.40 12.02
N LEU A 21 -6.42 2.62 10.72
CA LEU A 21 -5.17 2.17 10.10
C LEU A 21 -3.95 2.78 10.78
N ASP A 22 -4.05 4.06 11.12
CA ASP A 22 -2.94 4.83 11.70
C ASP A 22 -2.55 4.32 13.11
N ASP A 23 -3.42 3.55 13.77
CA ASP A 23 -3.15 2.94 15.09
C ASP A 23 -2.47 1.56 14.99
N VAL A 24 -2.45 0.94 13.79
CA VAL A 24 -2.02 -0.45 13.60
C VAL A 24 -0.87 -0.63 12.60
N VAL A 25 -0.34 0.46 12.04
CA VAL A 25 0.82 0.44 11.14
C VAL A 25 1.86 1.48 11.55
N ASP A 26 3.14 1.17 11.32
CA ASP A 26 4.23 2.11 11.61
C ASP A 26 4.25 3.29 10.63
N PHE A 27 3.99 3.03 9.34
CA PHE A 27 4.04 4.03 8.27
C PHE A 27 3.03 3.74 7.17
N VAL A 28 2.44 4.81 6.62
CA VAL A 28 1.66 4.79 5.37
C VAL A 28 2.46 5.55 4.30
N VAL A 29 2.77 4.88 3.19
CA VAL A 29 3.71 5.39 2.18
C VAL A 29 3.11 5.28 0.79
N ASN A 30 3.22 6.36 -0.01
CA ASN A 30 2.96 6.31 -1.45
C ASN A 30 4.27 5.98 -2.20
N THR A 31 4.34 4.80 -2.80
CA THR A 31 5.49 4.29 -3.56
C THR A 31 5.43 4.60 -5.06
N VAL A 32 4.31 5.13 -5.56
CA VAL A 32 4.12 5.48 -6.98
C VAL A 32 3.59 6.92 -7.08
N PRO A 33 4.41 7.94 -6.73
CA PRO A 33 3.98 9.33 -6.88
C PRO A 33 3.70 9.63 -8.34
N MET A 34 2.71 10.49 -8.61
CA MET A 34 2.33 10.89 -9.98
C MET A 34 1.96 9.69 -10.89
N GLN A 35 1.29 8.67 -10.35
CA GLN A 35 0.98 7.39 -11.02
C GLN A 35 0.39 7.49 -12.44
N GLY A 36 -0.24 8.61 -12.82
CA GLY A 36 -0.71 8.86 -14.19
C GLY A 36 -1.94 8.05 -14.63
N THR A 37 -2.43 7.17 -13.76
CA THR A 37 -3.66 6.39 -13.92
C THR A 37 -4.63 6.67 -12.78
N GLU A 38 -5.90 6.27 -12.90
CA GLU A 38 -6.88 6.40 -11.81
C GLU A 38 -6.50 5.53 -10.61
N THR A 39 -6.11 4.28 -10.85
CA THR A 39 -5.67 3.33 -9.81
C THR A 39 -4.42 2.58 -10.26
N VAL A 40 -3.67 2.06 -9.27
CA VAL A 40 -2.60 1.07 -9.47
C VAL A 40 -3.12 -0.25 -8.92
N ARG A 41 -3.16 -1.29 -9.74
CA ARG A 41 -3.66 -2.60 -9.30
C ARG A 41 -2.70 -3.23 -8.30
N THR A 42 -3.20 -4.12 -7.45
CA THR A 42 -2.41 -4.71 -6.35
C THR A 42 -1.13 -5.38 -6.85
N GLU A 43 -1.17 -6.08 -7.99
CA GLU A 43 0.00 -6.72 -8.60
C GLU A 43 1.05 -5.71 -9.11
N GLU A 44 0.61 -4.58 -9.67
CA GLU A 44 1.49 -3.49 -10.13
C GLU A 44 2.12 -2.78 -8.92
N ALA A 45 1.32 -2.50 -7.88
CA ALA A 45 1.76 -1.89 -6.64
C ALA A 45 2.76 -2.78 -5.89
N LEU A 46 2.56 -4.11 -5.92
CA LEU A 46 3.47 -5.08 -5.32
C LEU A 46 4.85 -5.01 -5.98
N PHE A 47 4.91 -5.05 -7.31
CA PHE A 47 6.19 -4.95 -8.03
C PHE A 47 6.89 -3.61 -7.77
N ALA A 48 6.18 -2.48 -7.91
CA ALA A 48 6.78 -1.16 -7.72
C ALA A 48 7.28 -0.95 -6.28
N SER A 49 6.44 -1.28 -5.30
CA SER A 49 6.75 -1.06 -3.88
C SER A 49 7.89 -1.97 -3.41
N LEU A 50 7.85 -3.26 -3.73
CA LEU A 50 8.90 -4.18 -3.31
C LEU A 50 10.21 -3.91 -4.04
N ALA A 51 10.21 -3.44 -5.29
CA ALA A 51 11.45 -3.02 -5.96
C ALA A 51 12.14 -1.85 -5.23
N ILE A 52 11.37 -0.83 -4.84
CA ILE A 52 11.88 0.32 -4.08
C ILE A 52 12.41 -0.14 -2.72
N LEU A 53 11.61 -0.91 -1.97
CA LEU A 53 12.01 -1.38 -0.65
C LEU A 53 13.22 -2.31 -0.72
N ASN A 54 13.30 -3.19 -1.73
CA ASN A 54 14.47 -4.03 -1.96
C ASN A 54 15.73 -3.20 -2.27
N MET A 55 15.61 -2.15 -3.08
CA MET A 55 16.74 -1.27 -3.40
C MET A 55 17.25 -0.54 -2.14
N GLN A 56 16.35 -0.10 -1.26
CA GLN A 56 16.71 0.69 -0.07
C GLN A 56 17.14 -0.17 1.13
N PHE A 57 16.49 -1.31 1.35
CA PHE A 57 16.69 -2.12 2.55
C PHE A 57 17.44 -3.44 2.30
N ARG A 58 17.64 -3.85 1.03
CA ARG A 58 18.32 -5.09 0.63
C ARG A 58 17.92 -6.30 1.47
N PHE A 59 16.72 -6.81 1.24
CA PHE A 59 16.25 -8.04 1.88
C PHE A 59 17.06 -9.27 1.41
#